data_AF-A0A7V8XNT6-F1
#
_entry.id   AF-A0A7V8XNT6-F1
#
_cell.length_a   1.000
_cell.length_b   1.000
_cell.length_c   1.000
_cell.angle_alpha   90.00
_cell.angle_beta   90.00
_cell.angle_gamma   90.00
#
_symmetry.space_group_name_H-M   'P 1'
#
loop_
_entity.id
_entity.type
_entity.pdbx_description
1 polymer ?
#
loop_
_entity_poly.entity_id
_entity_poly.type
_entity_poly.pdbx_seq_one_letter_code
_entity_poly.pdbx_strand_id
1 'polypeptide(L)'
;LSLFGRELPVSDEGIFNVAYLYVALAFFVLVFVALRLANASRTGRAWRSLREDPLAAELMGMPVNWLKLTAFAFGAAVAALTGTLVTALNGSVFPQTFEFPLLITVYTMVILGGAGSQAGVVIGAVGISVLLEVLREPGDSRFLFYVLVVLGLVGTLRLSRRLAIVVSCTLALGFALHALAGAIDGGWTAGAASGGGRLGEWANEWVVVPGNLAGWITPVSYIGLVAAVLTLTLLHGRLRLALLVPTLYLAAFVWENVMLAKPEPTRFVVLGAILIAVMVARPEGVLGEKRVEIV
;
A
#
# COMPACT_ATOMS: atom_id res chain seq x y z
N LEU A 1 -20.52 -30.01 -10.82
CA LEU A 1 -20.69 -30.44 -9.41
C LEU A 1 -21.76 -29.54 -8.79
N SER A 2 -22.85 -30.11 -8.26
CA SER A 2 -23.97 -29.35 -7.71
C SER A 2 -23.81 -29.15 -6.20
N LEU A 3 -23.81 -27.90 -5.73
CA LEU A 3 -23.84 -27.53 -4.32
C LEU A 3 -25.07 -26.64 -4.10
N PHE A 4 -25.96 -27.02 -3.20
CA PHE A 4 -27.21 -26.29 -2.88
C PHE A 4 -28.09 -25.95 -4.10
N GLY A 5 -28.26 -26.90 -5.03
CA GLY A 5 -29.23 -26.76 -6.13
C GLY A 5 -28.86 -25.71 -7.18
N ARG A 6 -27.66 -25.11 -7.11
CA ARG A 6 -27.08 -24.33 -8.22
C ARG A 6 -26.05 -25.17 -8.95
N GLU A 7 -26.27 -25.31 -10.26
CA GLU A 7 -25.25 -25.86 -11.15
C GLU A 7 -24.12 -24.84 -11.29
N LEU A 8 -22.93 -25.21 -10.80
CA LEU A 8 -21.74 -24.41 -11.03
C LEU A 8 -21.38 -24.54 -12.51
N PRO A 9 -21.30 -23.42 -13.27
CA PRO A 9 -20.93 -23.47 -14.68
C PRO A 9 -19.54 -24.07 -14.81
N VAL A 10 -19.50 -25.28 -15.38
CA VAL A 10 -18.27 -25.97 -15.75
C VAL A 10 -17.86 -25.38 -17.10
N SER A 11 -17.08 -24.31 -17.08
CA SER A 11 -16.30 -23.91 -18.25
C SER A 11 -15.05 -24.80 -18.32
N ASP A 12 -14.64 -25.17 -19.53
CA ASP A 12 -13.47 -26.02 -19.83
C ASP A 12 -12.11 -25.41 -19.39
N GLU A 13 -12.13 -24.30 -18.64
CA GLU A 13 -10.97 -23.64 -18.00
C GLU A 13 -10.91 -23.83 -16.47
N GLY A 14 -11.39 -24.98 -15.99
CA GLY A 14 -10.90 -25.55 -14.73
C GLY A 14 -11.84 -25.41 -13.52
N ILE A 15 -12.52 -26.52 -13.22
CA ILE A 15 -13.23 -26.79 -11.96
C ILE A 15 -12.35 -26.52 -10.72
N PHE A 16 -11.04 -26.66 -10.87
CA PHE A 16 -10.05 -26.45 -9.81
C PHE A 16 -10.04 -25.01 -9.27
N ASN A 17 -10.17 -23.97 -10.11
CA ASN A 17 -10.06 -22.59 -9.63
C ASN A 17 -11.27 -22.15 -8.79
N VAL A 18 -12.47 -22.46 -9.25
CA VAL A 18 -13.71 -22.04 -8.57
C VAL A 18 -13.94 -22.82 -7.28
N ALA A 19 -13.73 -24.15 -7.31
CA ALA A 19 -13.84 -24.97 -6.11
C ALA A 19 -12.83 -24.53 -5.04
N TYR A 20 -11.61 -24.21 -5.44
CA TYR A 20 -10.59 -23.73 -4.51
C TYR A 20 -10.94 -22.38 -3.91
N LEU A 21 -11.51 -21.45 -4.69
CA LEU A 21 -11.99 -20.17 -4.15
C LEU A 21 -13.04 -20.37 -3.04
N TYR A 22 -13.99 -21.29 -3.24
CA TYR A 22 -14.97 -21.63 -2.20
C TYR A 22 -14.33 -22.28 -0.96
N VAL A 23 -13.34 -23.15 -1.14
CA VAL A 23 -12.59 -23.75 -0.03
C VAL A 23 -11.79 -22.70 0.73
N ALA A 24 -11.09 -21.81 0.03
CA ALA A 24 -10.33 -20.72 0.62
C ALA A 24 -11.24 -19.73 1.37
N LEU A 25 -12.42 -19.41 0.82
CA LEU A 25 -13.42 -18.58 1.48
C LEU A 25 -13.98 -19.25 2.73
N ALA A 26 -14.36 -20.53 2.64
CA ALA A 26 -14.86 -21.28 3.79
C ALA A 26 -13.81 -21.36 4.91
N PHE A 27 -12.55 -21.58 4.54
CA PHE A 27 -11.42 -21.59 5.44
C PHE A 27 -11.19 -20.23 6.10
N PHE A 28 -11.21 -19.15 5.32
CA PHE A 28 -11.11 -17.79 5.82
C PHE A 28 -12.23 -17.48 6.83
N VAL A 29 -13.48 -17.82 6.53
CA VAL A 29 -14.62 -17.61 7.43
C VAL A 29 -14.44 -18.43 8.72
N LEU A 30 -14.02 -19.69 8.61
CA LEU A 30 -13.78 -20.55 9.76
C LEU A 30 -12.70 -19.98 10.67
N VAL A 31 -11.55 -19.58 10.12
CA VAL A 31 -10.46 -18.97 10.87
C VAL A 31 -10.91 -17.64 11.48
N PHE A 32 -11.60 -16.78 10.72
CA PHE A 32 -12.10 -15.50 11.20
C PHE A 32 -13.06 -15.67 12.39
N VAL A 33 -14.01 -16.61 12.30
CA VAL A 33 -14.95 -16.91 13.38
C VAL A 33 -14.22 -17.50 14.59
N ALA A 34 -13.28 -18.42 14.38
CA ALA A 34 -12.46 -19.00 15.45
C ALA A 34 -11.64 -17.93 16.18
N LEU A 35 -11.01 -17.02 15.43
CA LEU A 35 -10.27 -15.89 15.98
C LEU A 35 -11.17 -14.92 16.76
N ARG A 36 -12.39 -14.68 16.27
CA ARG A 36 -13.37 -13.82 16.96
C ARG A 36 -13.85 -14.45 18.26
N LEU A 37 -14.13 -15.74 18.25
CA LEU A 37 -14.53 -16.49 19.45
C LEU A 37 -13.38 -16.59 20.46
N ALA A 38 -12.15 -16.83 19.98
CA ALA A 38 -10.95 -16.83 20.81
C ALA A 38 -10.72 -15.45 21.45
N ASN A 39 -10.93 -14.35 20.72
CA ASN A 39 -10.85 -13.01 21.27
C ASN A 39 -11.92 -12.76 22.34
N ALA A 40 -13.15 -13.26 22.16
CA ALA A 40 -14.23 -13.13 23.15
C ALA A 40 -14.01 -14.03 24.40
N SER A 41 -13.21 -15.09 24.29
CA SER A 41 -12.95 -16.06 25.35
C SER A 41 -12.20 -15.47 26.55
N ARG A 42 -12.11 -16.23 27.66
CA ARG A 42 -11.31 -15.86 28.84
C ARG A 42 -9.84 -15.63 28.48
N THR A 43 -9.29 -16.47 27.61
CA THR A 43 -7.89 -16.35 27.13
C THR A 43 -7.69 -15.08 26.31
N GLY A 44 -8.65 -14.73 25.44
CA GLY A 44 -8.60 -13.49 24.67
C GLY A 44 -8.63 -12.23 25.54
N ARG A 45 -9.44 -12.22 26.60
CA ARG A 45 -9.44 -11.14 27.59
C ARG A 45 -8.10 -11.05 28.35
N ALA A 46 -7.49 -12.19 28.66
CA ALA A 46 -6.18 -12.24 29.31
C ALA A 46 -5.05 -11.73 28.40
N TRP A 47 -5.11 -11.97 27.09
CA TRP A 47 -4.18 -11.37 26.13
C TRP A 47 -4.37 -9.86 25.99
N ARG A 48 -5.61 -9.36 26.10
CA ARG A 48 -5.88 -7.92 26.10
C ARG A 48 -5.31 -7.22 27.33
N SER A 49 -5.48 -7.77 28.53
CA SER A 49 -4.85 -7.18 29.73
C SER A 49 -3.32 -7.20 29.63
N LEU A 50 -2.74 -8.29 29.10
CA LEU A 50 -1.30 -8.40 28.86
C LEU A 50 -0.77 -7.35 27.86
N ARG A 51 -1.59 -6.94 26.87
CA ARG A 51 -1.24 -5.88 25.89
C ARG A 51 -1.21 -4.48 26.52
N GLU A 52 -2.04 -4.24 27.54
CA GLU A 52 -2.08 -2.94 28.22
C GLU A 52 -0.89 -2.76 29.15
N ASP A 53 -0.73 -3.63 30.14
CA ASP A 53 0.40 -3.60 31.06
C ASP A 53 0.79 -5.02 31.50
N PRO A 54 1.93 -5.55 31.04
CA PRO A 54 2.41 -6.87 31.43
C PRO A 54 2.83 -6.94 32.90
N LEU A 55 3.34 -5.85 33.47
CA LEU A 55 3.77 -5.81 34.88
C LEU A 55 2.56 -5.84 35.79
N ALA A 56 1.53 -5.03 35.50
CA ALA A 56 0.28 -5.08 36.26
C ALA A 56 -0.41 -6.44 36.16
N ALA A 57 -0.41 -7.07 34.98
CA ALA A 57 -0.97 -8.41 34.82
C ALA A 57 -0.24 -9.46 35.69
N GLU A 58 1.09 -9.35 35.81
CA GLU A 58 1.90 -10.21 36.66
C GLU A 58 1.58 -10.02 38.15
N LEU A 59 1.42 -8.76 38.60
CA LEU A 59 1.01 -8.43 39.97
C LEU A 59 -0.39 -8.97 40.32
N MET A 60 -1.28 -9.08 39.33
CA MET A 60 -2.61 -9.67 39.49
C MET A 60 -2.62 -11.21 39.43
N GLY A 61 -1.43 -11.84 39.45
CA GLY A 61 -1.27 -13.30 39.48
C GLY A 61 -1.50 -13.99 38.14
N MET A 62 -1.45 -13.26 37.02
CA MET A 62 -1.60 -13.85 35.70
C MET A 62 -0.28 -14.47 35.22
N PRO A 63 -0.29 -15.68 34.62
CA PRO A 63 0.93 -16.31 34.12
C PRO A 63 1.38 -15.69 32.79
N VAL A 64 2.05 -14.54 32.86
CA VAL A 64 2.46 -13.72 31.71
C VAL A 64 3.28 -14.52 30.68
N ASN A 65 4.24 -15.32 31.12
CA ASN A 65 5.09 -16.11 30.22
C ASN A 65 4.28 -17.13 29.41
N TRP A 66 3.36 -17.86 30.05
CA TRP A 66 2.46 -18.79 29.37
C TRP A 66 1.50 -18.08 28.42
N LEU A 67 0.99 -16.91 28.80
CA LEU A 67 0.12 -16.12 27.92
C LEU A 67 0.85 -15.63 26.67
N LYS A 68 2.13 -15.23 26.78
CA LYS A 68 2.97 -14.86 25.62
C LYS A 68 3.23 -16.06 24.71
N LEU A 69 3.60 -17.21 25.28
CA LEU A 69 3.86 -18.43 24.51
C LEU A 69 2.61 -18.92 23.77
N THR A 70 1.45 -18.89 24.43
CA THR A 70 0.18 -19.29 23.80
C THR A 70 -0.25 -18.32 22.70
N ALA A 71 -0.05 -17.01 22.87
CA ALA A 71 -0.29 -16.02 21.83
C ALA A 71 0.61 -16.26 20.60
N PHE A 72 1.90 -16.53 20.82
CA PHE A 72 2.84 -16.85 19.75
C PHE A 72 2.47 -18.16 19.04
N ALA A 73 2.19 -19.23 19.78
CA ALA A 73 1.82 -20.53 19.22
C ALA A 73 0.52 -20.45 18.40
N PHE A 74 -0.46 -19.68 18.87
CA PHE A 74 -1.73 -19.49 18.16
C PHE A 74 -1.55 -18.68 16.86
N GLY A 75 -0.73 -17.62 16.90
CA GLY A 75 -0.35 -16.87 15.70
C GLY A 75 0.41 -17.74 14.68
N ALA A 76 1.38 -18.53 15.15
CA ALA A 76 2.14 -19.45 14.31
C ALA A 76 1.26 -20.53 13.67
N ALA A 77 0.27 -21.06 14.41
CA ALA A 77 -0.68 -22.03 13.88
C ALA A 77 -1.52 -21.44 12.74
N VAL A 78 -2.04 -20.22 12.89
CA VAL A 78 -2.81 -19.54 11.85
C VAL A 78 -1.94 -19.18 10.63
N ALA A 79 -0.69 -18.77 10.86
CA ALA A 79 0.26 -18.50 9.78
C ALA A 79 0.61 -19.78 9.00
N ALA A 80 0.86 -20.90 9.68
CA ALA A 80 1.14 -22.19 9.06
C ALA A 80 -0.06 -22.67 8.21
N LEU A 81 -1.26 -22.58 8.79
CA LEU A 81 -2.52 -22.86 8.11
C LEU A 81 -2.69 -22.04 6.82
N THR A 82 -2.44 -20.75 6.88
CA THR A 82 -2.49 -19.86 5.72
C THR A 82 -1.43 -20.24 4.67
N GLY A 83 -0.19 -20.53 5.11
CA GLY A 83 0.90 -20.94 4.23
C GLY A 83 0.62 -22.26 3.49
N THR A 84 -0.02 -23.23 4.14
CA THR A 84 -0.44 -24.49 3.48
C THR A 84 -1.47 -24.24 2.39
N LEU A 85 -2.42 -23.33 2.61
CA LEU A 85 -3.43 -22.96 1.62
C LEU A 85 -2.78 -22.24 0.43
N VAL A 86 -1.90 -21.27 0.69
CA VAL A 86 -1.18 -20.54 -0.38
C VAL A 86 -0.31 -21.48 -1.21
N THR A 87 0.34 -22.45 -0.58
CA THR A 87 1.15 -23.46 -1.28
C THR A 87 0.28 -24.33 -2.18
N ALA A 88 -0.86 -24.80 -1.66
CA ALA A 88 -1.77 -25.62 -2.44
C ALA A 88 -2.48 -24.81 -3.57
N LEU A 89 -2.61 -23.49 -3.44
CA LEU A 89 -3.05 -22.59 -4.51
C LEU A 89 -2.04 -22.46 -5.65
N ASN A 90 -0.77 -22.23 -5.30
CA ASN A 90 0.27 -21.98 -6.30
C ASN A 90 0.79 -23.28 -6.94
N GLY A 91 0.50 -24.44 -6.35
CA GLY A 91 0.95 -25.76 -6.80
C GLY A 91 2.46 -26.00 -6.63
N SER A 92 3.24 -24.95 -6.39
CA SER A 92 4.69 -24.99 -6.17
C SER A 92 5.11 -23.82 -5.29
N VAL A 93 6.24 -23.99 -4.60
CA VAL A 93 6.81 -23.02 -3.66
C VAL A 93 8.22 -22.71 -4.11
N PHE A 94 8.49 -21.44 -4.41
CA PHE A 94 9.82 -20.97 -4.76
C PHE A 94 10.30 -19.98 -3.69
N PRO A 95 11.59 -19.96 -3.31
CA PRO A 95 12.10 -18.97 -2.35
C PRO A 95 11.79 -17.52 -2.75
N GLN A 96 11.80 -17.26 -4.06
CA GLN A 96 11.54 -15.95 -4.66
C GLN A 96 10.12 -15.40 -4.38
N THR A 97 9.15 -16.24 -4.03
CA THR A 97 7.79 -15.77 -3.68
C THR A 97 7.67 -15.28 -2.25
N PHE A 98 8.65 -15.60 -1.38
CA PHE A 98 8.67 -15.24 0.05
C PHE A 98 9.73 -14.18 0.35
N GLU A 99 9.95 -13.29 -0.61
CA GLU A 99 10.89 -12.19 -0.47
C GLU A 99 10.31 -11.07 0.40
N PHE A 100 11.20 -10.15 0.79
CA PHE A 100 10.86 -8.96 1.57
C PHE A 100 9.60 -8.18 1.12
N PRO A 101 9.28 -8.05 -0.19
CA PRO A 101 8.10 -7.31 -0.61
C PRO A 101 6.76 -7.92 -0.17
N LEU A 102 6.69 -9.25 0.00
CA LEU A 102 5.51 -9.90 0.57
C LEU A 102 5.29 -9.45 2.01
N LEU A 103 6.36 -9.38 2.80
CA LEU A 103 6.30 -8.92 4.19
C LEU A 103 5.78 -7.48 4.27
N ILE A 104 6.34 -6.56 3.47
CA ILE A 104 5.87 -5.16 3.42
C ILE A 104 4.38 -5.10 3.08
N THR A 105 3.95 -5.90 2.10
CA THR A 105 2.55 -5.93 1.66
C THR A 105 1.62 -6.37 2.79
N VAL A 106 1.95 -7.48 3.46
CA VAL A 106 1.17 -7.99 4.60
C VAL A 106 1.16 -7.00 5.77
N TYR A 107 2.30 -6.39 6.11
CA TYR A 107 2.36 -5.35 7.15
C TYR A 107 1.51 -4.13 6.78
N THR A 108 1.51 -3.72 5.51
CA THR A 108 0.72 -2.60 5.04
C THR A 108 -0.78 -2.88 5.17
N MET A 109 -1.23 -4.10 4.84
CA MET A 109 -2.62 -4.53 5.04
C MET A 109 -3.04 -4.42 6.50
N VAL A 110 -2.19 -4.88 7.43
CA VAL A 110 -2.47 -4.87 8.87
C VAL A 110 -2.46 -3.46 9.44
N ILE A 111 -1.47 -2.64 9.08
CA ILE A 111 -1.31 -1.28 9.60
C ILE A 111 -2.42 -0.37 9.07
N LEU A 112 -2.77 -0.49 7.78
CA LEU A 112 -3.89 0.25 7.20
C LEU A 112 -5.21 -0.14 7.88
N GLY A 113 -5.44 -1.44 8.07
CA GLY A 113 -6.64 -1.95 8.73
C GLY A 113 -6.73 -1.61 10.21
N GLY A 114 -5.58 -1.48 10.88
CA GLY A 114 -5.44 -1.21 12.31
C GLY A 114 -5.17 -2.47 13.11
N ALA A 115 -4.04 -2.51 13.81
CA ALA A 115 -3.54 -3.69 14.53
C ALA A 115 -4.42 -4.15 15.73
N GLY A 116 -5.45 -3.39 16.09
CA GLY A 116 -6.39 -3.70 17.18
C GLY A 116 -7.73 -4.29 16.74
N SER A 117 -8.07 -4.25 15.44
CA SER A 117 -9.41 -4.62 14.95
C SER A 117 -9.34 -5.71 13.89
N GLN A 118 -9.91 -6.89 14.19
CA GLN A 118 -9.96 -8.02 13.25
C GLN A 118 -10.71 -7.64 11.96
N ALA A 119 -11.83 -6.94 12.07
CA ALA A 119 -12.59 -6.46 10.90
C ALA A 119 -11.82 -5.38 10.13
N GLY A 120 -11.08 -4.52 10.84
CA GLY A 120 -10.21 -3.52 10.24
C GLY A 120 -9.13 -4.14 9.37
N VAL A 121 -8.43 -5.16 9.87
CA VAL A 121 -7.41 -5.90 9.10
C VAL A 121 -7.99 -6.54 7.83
N VAL A 122 -9.21 -7.08 7.89
CA VAL A 122 -9.88 -7.65 6.69
C VAL A 122 -10.17 -6.56 5.65
N ILE A 123 -10.69 -5.41 6.07
CA ILE A 123 -10.95 -4.28 5.16
C ILE A 123 -9.63 -3.75 4.59
N GLY A 124 -8.57 -3.67 5.40
CA GLY A 124 -7.23 -3.29 4.96
C GLY A 124 -6.65 -4.27 3.93
N ALA A 125 -6.81 -5.57 4.17
CA ALA A 125 -6.38 -6.62 3.24
C ALA A 125 -7.12 -6.53 1.90
N VAL A 126 -8.46 -6.41 1.92
CA VAL A 126 -9.26 -6.25 0.69
C VAL A 126 -8.89 -4.96 -0.04
N GLY A 127 -8.79 -3.84 0.68
CA GLY A 127 -8.46 -2.54 0.09
C GLY A 127 -7.09 -2.53 -0.59
N ILE A 128 -6.06 -3.06 0.07
CA ILE A 128 -4.72 -3.17 -0.52
C ILE A 128 -4.70 -4.18 -1.67
N SER A 129 -5.36 -5.32 -1.56
CA SER A 129 -5.41 -6.31 -2.65
C SER A 129 -6.07 -5.72 -3.90
N VAL A 130 -7.20 -5.03 -3.75
CA VAL A 130 -7.86 -4.33 -4.86
C VAL A 130 -6.95 -3.26 -5.43
N LEU A 131 -6.30 -2.46 -4.57
CA LEU A 131 -5.34 -1.45 -5.01
C LEU A 131 -4.20 -2.05 -5.85
N LEU A 132 -3.62 -3.17 -5.41
CA LEU A 132 -2.52 -3.84 -6.11
C LEU A 132 -2.98 -4.46 -7.44
N GLU A 133 -4.21 -4.95 -7.50
CA GLU A 133 -4.80 -5.47 -8.74
C GLU A 133 -5.06 -4.33 -9.73
N VAL A 134 -5.59 -3.18 -9.29
CA VAL A 134 -5.75 -2.02 -10.19
C VAL A 134 -4.38 -1.48 -10.64
N LEU A 135 -3.37 -1.55 -9.77
CA LEU A 135 -1.99 -1.21 -10.14
C LEU A 135 -1.32 -2.24 -11.07
N ARG A 136 -1.94 -3.38 -11.35
CA ARG A 136 -1.42 -4.39 -12.27
C ARG A 136 -1.46 -3.92 -13.71
N GLU A 137 -2.47 -3.12 -14.07
CA GLU A 137 -2.62 -2.62 -15.43
C GLU A 137 -1.95 -1.24 -15.58
N PRO A 138 -1.02 -1.06 -16.54
CA PRO A 138 -0.29 0.19 -16.72
C PRO A 138 -1.22 1.40 -16.96
N GLY A 139 -2.37 1.21 -17.60
CA GLY A 139 -3.31 2.28 -17.92
C GLY A 139 -4.00 2.91 -16.71
N ASP A 140 -4.48 2.10 -15.77
CA ASP A 140 -5.28 2.57 -14.62
C ASP A 140 -4.42 2.99 -13.42
N SER A 141 -3.16 2.53 -13.38
CA SER A 141 -2.17 2.88 -12.34
C SER A 141 -1.90 4.39 -12.22
N ARG A 142 -2.03 5.15 -13.32
CA ARG A 142 -1.78 6.60 -13.38
C ARG A 142 -2.73 7.39 -12.49
N PHE A 143 -4.02 7.09 -12.61
CA PHE A 143 -5.05 7.79 -11.84
C PHE A 143 -4.83 7.60 -10.33
N LEU A 144 -4.53 6.37 -9.92
CA LEU A 144 -4.30 6.04 -8.51
C LEU A 144 -3.06 6.71 -7.93
N PHE A 145 -1.97 6.83 -8.70
CA PHE A 145 -0.79 7.57 -8.23
C PHE A 145 -1.09 9.04 -7.99
N TYR A 146 -1.75 9.71 -8.95
CA TYR A 146 -2.11 11.12 -8.77
C TYR A 146 -3.06 11.31 -7.59
N VAL A 147 -4.05 10.42 -7.42
CA VAL A 147 -4.95 10.44 -6.25
C VAL A 147 -4.17 10.25 -4.95
N LEU A 148 -3.21 9.33 -4.90
CA LEU A 148 -2.40 9.06 -3.71
C LEU A 148 -1.47 10.21 -3.35
N VAL A 149 -0.80 10.81 -4.34
CA VAL A 149 0.01 12.00 -4.14
C VAL A 149 -0.85 13.13 -3.59
N VAL A 150 -2.05 13.35 -4.16
CA VAL A 150 -3.00 14.35 -3.68
C VAL A 150 -3.46 14.05 -2.26
N LEU A 151 -3.83 12.81 -1.93
CA LEU A 151 -4.24 12.40 -0.59
C LEU A 151 -3.12 12.55 0.43
N GLY A 152 -1.89 12.15 0.08
CA GLY A 152 -0.71 12.34 0.92
C GLY A 152 -0.42 13.82 1.16
N LEU A 153 -0.61 14.66 0.15
CA LEU A 153 -0.44 16.11 0.23
C LEU A 153 -1.55 16.76 1.08
N VAL A 154 -2.79 16.30 0.95
CA VAL A 154 -3.93 16.72 1.80
C VAL A 154 -3.72 16.30 3.26
N GLY A 155 -3.25 15.07 3.50
CA GLY A 155 -2.97 14.54 4.83
C GLY A 155 -1.81 15.25 5.52
N THR A 156 -0.72 15.53 4.80
CA THR A 156 0.47 16.20 5.36
C THR A 156 0.28 17.70 5.55
N LEU A 157 -0.53 18.37 4.72
CA LEU A 157 -0.66 19.83 4.72
C LEU A 157 -1.98 20.37 5.29
N ARG A 158 -2.87 19.52 5.83
CA ARG A 158 -4.21 19.86 6.39
C ARG A 158 -4.94 20.92 5.55
N LEU A 159 -5.80 20.52 4.61
CA LEU A 159 -6.67 21.34 3.73
C LEU A 159 -6.59 22.89 3.94
N SER A 160 -5.45 23.47 3.60
CA SER A 160 -5.10 24.87 3.91
C SER A 160 -4.70 25.59 2.63
N ARG A 161 -4.78 26.92 2.59
CA ARG A 161 -4.37 27.76 1.43
C ARG A 161 -2.95 27.42 0.93
N ARG A 162 -2.09 26.88 1.80
CA ARG A 162 -0.74 26.41 1.45
C ARG A 162 -0.75 25.24 0.45
N LEU A 163 -1.75 24.36 0.53
CA LEU A 163 -1.94 23.24 -0.38
C LEU A 163 -2.27 23.74 -1.79
N ALA A 164 -3.20 24.68 -1.90
CA ALA A 164 -3.58 25.28 -3.18
C ALA A 164 -2.38 25.95 -3.86
N ILE A 165 -1.54 26.66 -3.09
CA ILE A 165 -0.32 27.30 -3.61
C ILE A 165 0.67 26.25 -4.13
N VAL A 166 0.97 25.21 -3.35
CA VAL A 166 1.92 24.17 -3.75
C VAL A 166 1.45 23.45 -5.02
N VAL A 167 0.18 23.05 -5.07
CA VAL A 167 -0.39 22.40 -6.26
C VAL A 167 -0.31 23.32 -7.49
N SER A 168 -0.69 24.60 -7.34
CA SER A 168 -0.62 25.56 -8.46
C SER A 168 0.82 25.80 -8.94
N CYS A 169 1.79 25.88 -8.03
CA CYS A 169 3.19 26.07 -8.38
C CYS A 169 3.78 24.82 -9.04
N THR A 170 3.40 23.61 -8.60
CA THR A 170 3.84 22.36 -9.22
C THR A 170 3.30 22.22 -10.64
N LEU A 171 2.03 22.55 -10.85
CA LEU A 171 1.44 22.56 -12.20
C LEU A 171 2.12 23.60 -13.10
N ALA A 172 2.30 24.84 -12.62
CA ALA A 172 2.96 25.89 -13.37
C ALA A 172 4.41 25.53 -13.75
N LEU A 173 5.14 24.90 -12.82
CA LEU A 173 6.50 24.42 -13.06
C LEU A 173 6.53 23.30 -14.11
N GLY A 174 5.55 22.40 -14.10
CA GLY A 174 5.43 21.35 -15.12
C GLY A 174 5.21 21.91 -16.52
N PHE A 175 4.24 22.80 -16.68
CA PHE A 175 4.01 23.48 -17.97
C PHE A 175 5.24 24.26 -18.46
N ALA A 176 5.95 24.95 -17.56
CA ALA A 176 7.17 25.68 -17.92
C ALA A 176 8.29 24.73 -18.39
N LEU A 177 8.49 23.60 -17.71
CA LEU A 177 9.50 22.62 -18.10
C LEU A 177 9.14 21.87 -19.39
N HIS A 178 7.86 21.57 -19.62
CA HIS A 178 7.40 20.97 -20.87
C HIS A 178 7.62 21.91 -22.07
N ALA A 179 7.27 23.20 -21.92
CA ALA A 179 7.51 24.21 -22.94
C ALA A 179 9.01 24.42 -23.23
N LEU A 180 9.86 24.41 -22.19
CA LEU A 180 11.31 24.50 -22.35
C LEU A 180 11.89 23.25 -23.02
N ALA A 181 11.43 22.06 -22.65
CA ALA A 181 11.90 20.81 -23.25
C ALA A 181 11.54 20.72 -24.73
N GLY A 182 10.30 21.08 -25.10
CA GLY A 182 9.87 21.15 -26.50
C GLY A 182 10.60 22.22 -27.31
N ALA A 183 11.07 23.30 -26.68
CA ALA A 183 11.87 24.33 -27.33
C ALA A 183 13.34 23.93 -27.55
N ILE A 184 13.88 23.01 -26.75
CA ILE A 184 15.27 22.54 -26.86
C ILE A 184 15.40 21.47 -27.94
N ASP A 185 14.56 20.41 -27.89
CA ASP A 185 14.52 19.35 -28.90
C ASP A 185 13.19 18.58 -28.80
N GLY A 186 12.46 18.48 -29.92
CA GLY A 186 11.15 17.82 -29.98
C GLY A 186 11.19 16.33 -29.59
N GLY A 187 12.37 15.71 -29.60
CA GLY A 187 12.57 14.34 -29.10
C GLY A 187 12.28 14.14 -27.60
N TRP A 188 12.31 15.22 -26.80
CA TRP A 188 12.03 15.18 -25.35
C TRP A 188 10.54 15.13 -25.01
N THR A 189 9.66 15.43 -25.98
CA THR A 189 8.20 15.39 -25.83
C THR A 189 7.54 14.45 -26.85
N ALA A 190 8.33 13.77 -27.68
CA ALA A 190 7.85 12.86 -28.72
C ALA A 190 7.37 11.50 -28.18
N GLY A 191 7.61 11.20 -26.90
CA GLY A 191 7.12 9.98 -26.28
C GLY A 191 5.62 10.09 -25.98
N ALA A 192 4.84 9.10 -26.41
CA ALA A 192 3.45 8.98 -25.99
C ALA A 192 3.42 8.34 -24.59
N ALA A 193 2.85 9.02 -23.60
CA ALA A 193 2.59 8.43 -22.30
C ALA A 193 1.69 7.18 -22.49
N SER A 194 2.25 6.00 -22.21
CA SER A 194 1.59 4.69 -22.29
C SER A 194 0.45 4.55 -21.27
N GLY A 195 -0.76 4.92 -21.67
CA GLY A 195 -1.98 4.75 -20.89
C GLY A 195 -3.17 5.43 -21.58
N GLY A 196 -4.06 4.63 -22.16
CA GLY A 196 -5.23 5.13 -22.87
C GLY A 196 -6.20 5.82 -21.91
N GLY A 197 -6.45 7.11 -22.10
CA GLY A 197 -7.44 7.88 -21.34
C GLY A 197 -7.14 9.38 -21.27
N ARG A 198 -8.16 10.19 -20.95
CA ARG A 198 -8.10 11.67 -20.88
C ARG A 198 -7.03 12.20 -19.90
N LEU A 199 -6.71 11.43 -18.87
CA LEU A 199 -5.65 11.78 -17.91
C LEU A 199 -4.24 11.52 -18.45
N GLY A 200 -4.08 10.54 -19.34
CA GLY A 200 -2.81 10.31 -20.05
C GLY A 200 -2.54 11.39 -21.08
N GLU A 201 -3.57 11.85 -21.78
CA GLU A 201 -3.50 13.02 -22.68
C GLU A 201 -3.14 14.28 -21.91
N TRP A 202 -3.81 14.55 -20.78
CA TRP A 202 -3.46 15.69 -19.93
C TRP A 202 -2.05 15.56 -19.35
N ALA A 203 -1.59 14.36 -18.98
CA ALA A 203 -0.23 14.11 -18.50
C ALA A 203 0.84 14.44 -19.55
N ASN A 204 0.57 14.11 -20.82
CA ASN A 204 1.44 14.46 -21.94
C ASN A 204 1.61 15.97 -22.14
N GLU A 205 0.64 16.79 -21.72
CA GLU A 205 0.69 18.26 -21.91
C GLU A 205 1.56 19.00 -20.88
N TRP A 206 1.84 18.40 -19.72
CA TRP A 206 2.55 19.07 -18.62
C TRP A 206 3.77 18.31 -18.06
N VAL A 207 3.90 17.01 -18.34
CA VAL A 207 5.06 16.20 -17.95
C VAL A 207 5.95 15.97 -19.18
N VAL A 208 7.26 16.06 -19.00
CA VAL A 208 8.23 15.76 -20.05
C VAL A 208 8.34 14.24 -20.22
N VAL A 209 8.02 13.73 -21.41
CA VAL A 209 8.08 12.29 -21.76
C VAL A 209 8.96 12.12 -23.01
N PRO A 210 10.25 11.75 -22.86
CA PRO A 210 11.15 11.58 -23.99
C PRO A 210 10.77 10.35 -24.83
N GLY A 211 10.90 10.44 -26.15
CA GLY A 211 10.67 9.29 -27.04
C GLY A 211 11.67 8.15 -26.86
N ASN A 212 12.88 8.45 -26.37
CA ASN A 212 13.91 7.48 -25.97
C ASN A 212 14.58 7.95 -24.68
N LEU A 213 14.23 7.34 -23.55
CA LEU A 213 14.92 7.59 -22.30
C LEU A 213 16.30 6.96 -22.32
N ALA A 214 17.33 7.79 -22.26
CA ALA A 214 18.70 7.32 -22.11
C ALA A 214 18.86 6.60 -20.74
N GLY A 215 19.54 5.45 -20.72
CA GLY A 215 19.54 4.53 -19.57
C GLY A 215 20.11 5.07 -18.25
N TRP A 216 20.79 6.22 -18.28
CA TRP A 216 21.32 6.95 -17.13
C TRP A 216 20.30 7.90 -16.49
N ILE A 217 19.28 8.34 -17.24
CA ILE A 217 18.23 9.24 -16.74
C ILE A 217 17.37 8.52 -15.69
N THR A 218 17.11 7.23 -15.89
CA THR A 218 16.31 6.38 -15.00
C THR A 218 16.89 6.30 -13.57
N PRO A 219 18.16 5.89 -13.34
CA PRO A 219 18.72 5.86 -11.99
C PRO A 219 18.96 7.25 -11.40
N VAL A 220 19.37 8.25 -12.20
CA VAL A 220 19.64 9.61 -11.71
C VAL A 220 18.37 10.30 -11.21
N SER A 221 17.27 10.20 -11.95
CA SER A 221 15.98 10.76 -11.55
C SER A 221 15.44 10.08 -10.29
N TYR A 222 15.57 8.76 -10.14
CA TYR A 222 15.15 8.05 -8.94
C TYR A 222 15.99 8.44 -7.70
N ILE A 223 17.32 8.50 -7.82
CA ILE A 223 18.21 8.94 -6.72
C ILE A 223 17.91 10.39 -6.34
N GLY A 224 17.70 11.25 -7.34
CA GLY A 224 17.29 12.64 -7.14
C GLY A 224 15.98 12.77 -6.37
N LEU A 225 14.98 11.92 -6.67
CA LEU A 225 13.72 11.88 -5.95
C LEU A 225 13.92 11.52 -4.47
N VAL A 226 14.66 10.44 -4.20
CA VAL A 226 14.92 9.99 -2.82
C VAL A 226 15.68 11.06 -2.04
N ALA A 227 16.73 11.65 -2.63
CA ALA A 227 17.49 12.73 -2.01
C ALA A 227 16.61 13.95 -1.70
N ALA A 228 15.72 14.33 -2.63
CA ALA A 228 14.80 15.43 -2.44
C ALA A 228 13.78 15.17 -1.34
N VAL A 229 13.21 13.95 -1.28
CA VAL A 229 12.28 13.53 -0.21
C VAL A 229 12.97 13.50 1.15
N LEU A 230 14.20 12.98 1.24
CA LEU A 230 14.99 13.02 2.48
C LEU A 230 15.34 14.45 2.89
N THR A 231 15.65 15.32 1.94
CA THR A 231 15.92 16.73 2.24
C THR A 231 14.66 17.43 2.77
N LEU A 232 13.48 17.04 2.28
CA LEU A 232 12.20 17.55 2.79
C LEU A 232 11.89 17.13 4.23
N THR A 233 12.40 16.00 4.72
CA THR A 233 12.20 15.59 6.12
C THR A 233 13.10 16.36 7.09
N LEU A 234 14.25 16.86 6.61
CA LEU A 234 15.19 17.66 7.39
C LEU A 234 14.78 19.14 7.48
N LEU A 235 14.08 19.65 6.46
CA LEU A 235 13.69 21.06 6.36
C LEU A 235 12.38 21.37 7.09
N HIS A 236 12.37 22.50 7.82
CA HIS A 236 11.21 23.02 8.53
C HIS A 236 10.80 24.40 7.96
N GLY A 237 9.51 24.75 8.05
CA GLY A 237 9.01 26.09 7.70
C GLY A 237 8.84 26.37 6.19
N ARG A 238 9.13 27.62 5.77
CA ARG A 238 8.87 28.09 4.38
C ARG A 238 9.76 27.40 3.33
N LEU A 239 10.98 27.00 3.72
CA LEU A 239 11.92 26.30 2.82
C LEU A 239 11.40 24.92 2.43
N ARG A 240 10.69 24.23 3.34
CA ARG A 240 10.01 22.97 3.04
C ARG A 240 8.92 23.15 1.97
N LEU A 241 8.16 24.24 2.02
CA LEU A 241 7.14 24.55 1.01
C LEU A 241 7.75 24.87 -0.36
N ALA A 242 8.89 25.56 -0.40
CA ALA A 242 9.58 25.87 -1.64
C ALA A 242 10.17 24.61 -2.30
N LEU A 243 10.75 23.70 -1.50
CA LEU A 243 11.34 22.45 -2.02
C LEU A 243 10.27 21.41 -2.40
N LEU A 244 9.08 21.46 -1.81
CA LEU A 244 7.99 20.54 -2.15
C LEU A 244 7.60 20.60 -3.63
N VAL A 245 7.58 21.80 -4.22
CA VAL A 245 7.18 22.02 -5.61
C VAL A 245 8.06 21.24 -6.61
N PRO A 246 9.40 21.41 -6.61
CA PRO A 246 10.27 20.64 -7.50
C PRO A 246 10.33 19.15 -7.15
N THR A 247 10.19 18.77 -5.88
CA THR A 247 10.15 17.34 -5.51
C THR A 247 8.91 16.65 -6.07
N LEU A 248 7.74 17.30 -6.04
CA LEU A 248 6.50 16.75 -6.59
C LEU A 248 6.53 16.62 -8.11
N TYR A 249 7.13 17.60 -8.80
CA TYR A 249 7.32 17.49 -10.25
C TYR A 249 8.28 16.35 -10.61
N LEU A 250 9.39 16.23 -9.89
CA LEU A 250 10.35 15.15 -10.09
C LEU A 250 9.71 13.78 -9.80
N ALA A 251 8.82 13.69 -8.82
CA ALA A 251 8.01 12.50 -8.56
C ALA A 251 7.11 12.13 -9.75
N ALA A 252 6.42 13.11 -10.35
CA ALA A 252 5.59 12.90 -11.53
C ALA A 252 6.42 12.49 -12.77
N PHE A 253 7.60 13.08 -12.94
CA PHE A 253 8.52 12.71 -14.01
C PHE A 253 9.05 11.28 -13.86
N VAL A 254 9.49 10.89 -12.66
CA VAL A 254 9.93 9.52 -12.36
C VAL A 254 8.77 8.53 -12.53
N TRP A 255 7.56 8.93 -12.15
CA TRP A 255 6.37 8.11 -12.33
C TRP A 255 6.12 7.77 -13.81
N GLU A 256 5.99 8.79 -14.66
CA GLU A 256 5.67 8.63 -16.09
C GLU A 256 6.77 7.90 -16.88
N ASN A 257 8.03 8.17 -16.56
CA ASN A 257 9.15 7.73 -17.40
C ASN A 257 9.85 6.46 -16.89
N VAL A 258 9.74 6.14 -15.60
CA VAL A 258 10.49 5.04 -14.97
C VAL A 258 9.56 3.97 -14.38
N MET A 259 8.52 4.40 -13.66
CA MET A 259 7.67 3.49 -12.90
C MET A 259 6.61 2.79 -13.75
N LEU A 260 6.03 3.49 -14.72
CA LEU A 260 5.10 2.87 -15.68
C LEU A 260 5.75 1.78 -16.55
N ALA A 261 7.04 1.93 -16.85
CA ALA A 261 7.81 0.91 -17.57
C ALA A 261 8.12 -0.33 -16.71
N LYS A 262 8.00 -0.24 -15.37
CA LYS A 262 8.30 -1.31 -14.41
C LYS A 262 7.22 -1.37 -13.31
N PRO A 263 6.13 -2.13 -13.50
CA PRO A 263 4.99 -2.12 -12.57
C PRO A 263 5.32 -2.66 -11.16
N GLU A 264 6.33 -3.53 -11.02
CA GLU A 264 6.73 -4.14 -9.75
C GLU A 264 7.26 -3.13 -8.70
N PRO A 265 8.36 -2.37 -8.94
CA PRO A 265 8.84 -1.35 -7.99
C PRO A 265 7.80 -0.30 -7.60
N THR A 266 6.94 0.05 -8.55
CA THR A 266 5.91 1.07 -8.43
C THR A 266 4.89 0.76 -7.34
N ARG A 267 4.45 -0.51 -7.27
CA ARG A 267 3.56 -1.02 -6.22
C ARG A 267 4.15 -0.80 -4.83
N PHE A 268 5.43 -1.09 -4.64
CA PHE A 268 6.07 -0.98 -3.32
C PHE A 268 6.26 0.46 -2.87
N VAL A 269 6.58 1.37 -3.80
CA VAL A 269 6.66 2.81 -3.48
C VAL A 269 5.29 3.36 -3.08
N VAL A 270 4.24 2.96 -3.79
CA VAL A 270 2.85 3.32 -3.47
C VAL A 270 2.44 2.78 -2.10
N LEU A 271 2.72 1.50 -1.80
CA LEU A 271 2.46 0.92 -0.47
C LEU A 271 3.21 1.68 0.64
N GLY A 272 4.50 1.97 0.43
CA GLY A 272 5.30 2.72 1.38
C GLY A 272 4.77 4.15 1.62
N ALA A 273 4.35 4.84 0.56
CA ALA A 273 3.77 6.17 0.67
C ALA A 273 2.42 6.15 1.42
N ILE A 274 1.56 5.16 1.15
CA ILE A 274 0.32 4.94 1.92
C ILE A 274 0.65 4.70 3.38
N LEU A 275 1.62 3.83 3.66
CA LEU A 275 2.00 3.49 5.02
C LEU A 275 2.43 4.72 5.80
N ILE A 276 3.30 5.55 5.22
CA ILE A 276 3.76 6.81 5.82
C ILE A 276 2.58 7.76 6.03
N ALA A 277 1.73 7.94 5.02
CA ALA A 277 0.57 8.83 5.12
C ALA A 277 -0.40 8.40 6.23
N VAL A 278 -0.67 7.09 6.34
CA VAL A 278 -1.53 6.52 7.37
C VAL A 278 -0.89 6.68 8.75
N MET A 279 0.39 6.36 8.90
CA MET A 279 1.09 6.53 10.18
C MET A 279 1.09 7.99 10.66
N VAL A 280 1.21 8.95 9.74
CA VAL A 280 1.14 10.38 10.06
C VAL A 280 -0.28 10.82 10.42
N ALA A 281 -1.30 10.32 9.71
CA ALA A 281 -2.67 10.76 9.90
C ALA A 281 -3.38 10.06 11.07
N ARG A 282 -3.19 8.75 11.21
CA ARG A 282 -3.76 7.87 12.24
C ARG A 282 -2.78 6.74 12.55
N PRO A 283 -1.91 6.88 13.56
CA PRO A 283 -0.89 5.86 13.88
C PRO A 283 -1.49 4.50 14.28
N GLU A 284 -2.76 4.47 14.66
CA GLU A 284 -3.48 3.26 15.07
C GLU A 284 -4.18 2.54 13.89
N GLY A 285 -4.13 3.10 12.68
CA GLY A 285 -4.82 2.62 11.49
C GLY A 285 -6.22 3.22 11.29
N VAL A 286 -6.91 2.83 10.21
CA VAL A 286 -8.21 3.42 9.84
C VAL A 286 -9.33 3.02 10.81
N LEU A 287 -9.29 1.78 11.32
CA LEU A 287 -10.29 1.21 12.23
C LEU A 287 -9.65 0.69 13.54
N GLY A 288 -8.46 1.17 13.89
CA GLY A 288 -7.80 0.84 15.15
C GLY A 288 -8.55 1.41 16.35
N GLU A 289 -8.62 0.64 17.43
CA GLU A 289 -9.08 1.14 18.72
C GLU A 289 -8.00 2.02 19.36
N LYS A 290 -8.42 3.18 19.88
CA LYS A 290 -7.55 4.09 20.61
C LYS A 290 -6.95 3.41 21.83
N ARG A 291 -5.62 3.38 21.94
CA ARG A 291 -4.99 3.09 23.23
C ARG A 291 -5.35 4.23 24.17
N VAL A 292 -6.12 3.91 25.21
CA VAL A 292 -6.31 4.82 26.33
C VAL A 292 -5.06 4.68 27.19
N GLU A 293 -4.07 5.52 26.92
CA GLU A 293 -2.96 5.69 27.86
C GLU A 293 -3.53 6.30 29.14
N ILE A 294 -3.56 5.51 30.20
CA ILE A 294 -3.80 6.01 31.56
C ILE A 294 -2.49 6.67 31.97
N VAL A 295 -2.42 8.00 31.81
CA VAL A 295 -1.34 8.84 32.35
C VAL A 295 -1.56 9.03 33.85
#